data_AF-A0A1H0IA89-F1
#
_entry.id   AF-A0A1H0IA89-F1
#
_cell.length_a   1.000
_cell.length_b   1.000
_cell.length_c   1.000
_cell.angle_alpha   90.00
_cell.angle_beta   90.00
_cell.angle_gamma   90.00
#
_symmetry.space_group_name_H-M   'P 1'
#
loop_
_entity.id
_entity.type
_entity.pdbx_description
1 polymer ?
#
loop_
_entity_poly.entity_id
_entity_poly.type
_entity_poly.pdbx_seq_one_letter_code
_entity_poly.pdbx_strand_id
1 'polypeptide(L)'
;MRLLLATGLPPRRLMSLTVRSHMNDISNPAQSETPHLISDGDEAQLCYRLLNGANPDPRSPQNQWLALVLPTALAQPLLTHATDAKTQQPFRGIYASVNRQLKRYFRGQPGITPTINRITSASWLWRRPNARDDTSAGMFSGQFELSLSAPAAYRRISRAEIQKTFNSTLAHLGVATDTYSPSATSNFQNSPSHMGSAVACNAQFFQEIFQSLLGNIRAASAPCSEWYSGKPFPRESLATLYQYVAAYELLGWQLSSGARPLGKRSQNRIGKYLQWVQDKNSSQGTESRVIPVAADTRNGITALQRWTQSLISVLSQQDFVLSDQRSGVRDTPAWLTTTHKGKRFLLRDMTWSDMTSLSLPGLSTQPNNVTRHSLTSWLRLHLPDAQLDALLGHARHGRNLVSPQGATALGQQTLLRTELARWLKQSGYQPIHWERLPWNI
;
A
#
# COMPACT_ATOMS: atom_id res chain seq x y z
N MET A 1 15.41 28.06 10.66
CA MET A 1 15.16 27.02 11.69
C MET A 1 13.74 26.45 11.61
N ARG A 2 12.69 27.26 11.55
CA ARG A 2 11.28 26.81 11.42
C ARG A 2 11.05 25.80 10.28
N LEU A 3 11.54 26.10 9.08
CA LEU A 3 11.41 25.18 7.93
C LEU A 3 12.08 23.81 8.18
N LEU A 4 13.24 23.77 8.86
CA LEU A 4 13.92 22.52 9.22
C LEU A 4 13.12 21.70 10.24
N LEU A 5 12.47 22.35 11.21
CA LEU A 5 11.62 21.68 12.19
C LEU A 5 10.30 21.19 11.58
N ALA A 6 9.71 21.98 10.68
CA ALA A 6 8.44 21.65 10.03
C ALA A 6 8.57 20.59 8.93
N THR A 7 9.74 20.46 8.30
CA THR A 7 9.98 19.45 7.26
C THR A 7 10.82 18.28 7.76
N GLY A 8 11.85 18.53 8.56
CA GLY A 8 12.84 17.50 8.87
C GLY A 8 13.71 17.11 7.67
N LEU A 9 13.71 17.90 6.59
CA LEU A 9 14.60 17.69 5.45
C LEU A 9 16.06 17.68 5.91
N PRO A 10 16.89 16.71 5.45
CA PRO A 10 18.31 16.69 5.73
C PRO A 10 18.95 18.04 5.38
N PRO A 11 19.75 18.64 6.27
CA PRO A 11 20.29 19.98 6.05
C PRO A 11 21.05 20.10 4.73
N ARG A 12 21.87 19.11 4.38
CA ARG A 12 22.59 19.09 3.09
C ARG A 12 21.66 19.22 1.89
N ARG A 13 20.51 18.56 1.95
CA ARG A 13 19.49 18.58 0.88
C ARG A 13 18.76 19.91 0.86
N LEU A 14 18.38 20.46 2.02
CA LEU A 14 17.79 21.80 2.07
C LEU A 14 18.75 22.88 1.57
N MET A 15 20.06 22.73 1.83
CA MET A 15 21.09 23.69 1.38
C MET A 15 21.27 23.69 -0.14
N SER A 16 20.88 22.63 -0.85
CA SER A 16 20.87 22.60 -2.31
C SER A 16 19.57 23.13 -2.93
N LEU A 17 18.62 23.64 -2.11
CA LEU A 17 17.38 24.24 -2.60
C LEU A 17 17.65 25.28 -3.69
N THR A 18 16.93 25.19 -4.79
CA THR A 18 17.00 26.16 -5.89
C THR A 18 15.65 26.84 -6.10
N VAL A 19 15.65 28.14 -6.39
CA VAL A 19 14.44 28.89 -6.75
C VAL A 19 14.18 28.74 -8.24
N ARG A 20 12.92 28.46 -8.61
CA ARG A 20 12.43 28.32 -9.98
C ARG A 20 11.12 29.09 -10.15
N SER A 21 10.82 29.50 -11.36
CA SER A 21 9.55 30.16 -11.68
C SER A 21 8.45 29.11 -11.86
N HIS A 22 8.74 28.02 -12.59
CA HIS A 22 7.75 26.97 -12.84
C HIS A 22 8.31 25.57 -12.57
N MET A 23 7.43 24.61 -12.28
CA MET A 23 7.83 23.21 -12.09
C MET A 23 8.44 22.60 -13.37
N ASN A 24 7.98 23.04 -14.55
CA ASN A 24 8.48 22.58 -15.84
C ASN A 24 9.95 22.96 -16.09
N ASP A 25 10.50 23.90 -15.30
CA ASP A 25 11.89 24.33 -15.38
C ASP A 25 12.86 23.32 -14.73
N ILE A 26 12.33 22.26 -14.11
CA ILE A 26 13.14 21.21 -13.50
C ILE A 26 13.55 20.21 -14.57
N SER A 27 14.81 20.32 -15.00
CA SER A 27 15.43 19.39 -15.95
C SER A 27 15.47 17.97 -15.35
N ASN A 28 14.89 17.00 -16.06
CA ASN A 28 14.83 15.59 -15.67
C ASN A 28 14.30 15.33 -14.23
N PRO A 29 13.01 15.60 -13.98
CA PRO A 29 12.40 15.46 -12.65
C PRO A 29 12.39 14.00 -12.14
N ALA A 30 12.57 13.02 -13.03
CA ALA A 30 12.73 11.62 -12.69
C ALA A 30 14.09 11.28 -12.05
N GLN A 31 15.07 12.19 -12.09
CA GLN A 31 16.42 12.00 -11.51
C GLN A 31 16.81 13.11 -10.53
N SER A 32 16.13 14.25 -10.51
CA SER A 32 16.44 15.33 -9.57
C SER A 32 16.13 14.93 -8.13
N GLU A 33 17.17 14.91 -7.28
CA GLU A 33 17.04 14.80 -5.83
C GLU A 33 16.98 16.18 -5.14
N THR A 34 17.30 17.23 -5.89
CA THR A 34 17.39 18.62 -5.43
C THR A 34 15.99 19.14 -5.09
N PRO A 35 15.80 19.80 -3.92
CA PRO A 35 14.55 20.47 -3.63
C PRO A 35 14.46 21.79 -4.42
N HIS A 36 13.23 22.22 -4.69
CA HIS A 36 12.94 23.43 -5.46
C HIS A 36 11.94 24.31 -4.69
N LEU A 37 12.16 25.62 -4.72
CA LEU A 37 11.17 26.62 -4.31
C LEU A 37 10.57 27.21 -5.59
N ILE A 38 9.30 26.94 -5.83
CA ILE A 38 8.59 27.39 -7.03
C ILE A 38 7.76 28.61 -6.65
N SER A 39 7.94 29.70 -7.38
CA SER A 39 7.18 30.93 -7.20
C SER A 39 6.28 31.11 -8.41
N ASP A 40 5.00 30.73 -8.29
CA ASP A 40 4.01 30.83 -9.36
C ASP A 40 2.90 31.81 -8.93
N GLY A 41 2.95 33.02 -9.46
CA GLY A 41 2.11 34.14 -9.00
C GLY A 41 2.37 34.50 -7.53
N ASP A 42 1.29 34.62 -6.75
CA ASP A 42 1.33 34.98 -5.32
C ASP A 42 1.60 33.77 -4.41
N GLU A 43 1.67 32.55 -4.96
CA GLU A 43 1.90 31.34 -4.18
C GLU A 43 3.34 30.84 -4.34
N ALA A 44 3.95 30.47 -3.23
CA ALA A 44 5.28 29.85 -3.20
C ALA A 44 5.19 28.42 -2.67
N GLN A 45 5.78 27.47 -3.40
CA GLN A 45 5.74 26.05 -3.06
C GLN A 45 7.13 25.47 -2.87
N LEU A 46 7.34 24.77 -1.75
CA LEU A 46 8.51 23.92 -1.55
C LEU A 46 8.23 22.52 -2.11
N CYS A 47 8.96 22.16 -3.15
CA CYS A 47 8.80 20.91 -3.88
C CYS A 47 10.06 20.03 -3.75
N TYR A 48 9.90 18.76 -3.38
CA TYR A 48 11.00 17.80 -3.34
C TYR A 48 10.54 16.35 -3.47
N ARG A 49 11.43 15.51 -3.99
CA ARG A 49 11.15 14.10 -4.22
C ARG A 49 11.35 13.24 -2.96
N LEU A 50 10.50 12.23 -2.78
CA LEU A 50 10.70 11.14 -1.83
C LEU A 50 11.72 10.16 -2.43
N LEU A 51 12.88 10.00 -1.77
CA LEU A 51 13.99 9.17 -2.28
C LEU A 51 13.76 7.67 -2.09
N ASN A 52 12.86 7.31 -1.17
CA ASN A 52 12.43 5.94 -0.94
C ASN A 52 10.99 5.95 -0.42
N GLY A 53 10.47 4.76 -0.08
CA GLY A 53 9.10 4.61 0.40
C GLY A 53 8.10 4.64 -0.73
N ALA A 54 7.93 5.75 -1.46
CA ALA A 54 6.99 5.83 -2.57
C ALA A 54 7.36 4.85 -3.70
N ASN A 55 6.41 3.99 -4.10
CA ASN A 55 6.64 3.02 -5.17
C ASN A 55 6.91 3.77 -6.50
N PRO A 56 8.08 3.59 -7.13
CA PRO A 56 8.37 4.20 -8.42
C PRO A 56 7.46 3.61 -9.50
N ASP A 57 6.51 4.41 -9.99
CA ASP A 57 5.78 4.13 -11.23
C ASP A 57 6.25 5.13 -12.31
N PRO A 58 6.92 4.67 -13.38
CA PRO A 58 7.30 5.52 -14.50
C PRO A 58 6.11 6.25 -15.14
N ARG A 59 4.90 5.71 -15.02
CA ARG A 59 3.65 6.31 -15.53
C ARG A 59 3.11 7.39 -14.60
N SER A 60 3.57 7.45 -13.35
CA SER A 60 3.10 8.42 -12.36
C SER A 60 4.22 8.86 -11.39
N PRO A 61 5.33 9.44 -11.91
CA PRO A 61 6.44 9.90 -11.08
C PRO A 61 6.01 10.99 -10.08
N GLN A 62 4.92 11.69 -10.35
CA GLN A 62 4.34 12.74 -9.49
C GLN A 62 3.96 12.21 -8.09
N ASN A 63 3.66 10.91 -7.95
CA ASN A 63 3.38 10.29 -6.64
C ASN A 63 4.57 10.31 -5.67
N GLN A 64 5.78 10.56 -6.19
CA GLN A 64 7.00 10.70 -5.41
C GLN A 64 7.31 12.16 -5.06
N TRP A 65 6.57 13.13 -5.59
CA TRP A 65 6.84 14.55 -5.36
C TRP A 65 5.96 15.11 -4.25
N LEU A 66 6.61 15.60 -3.20
CA LEU A 66 6.00 16.35 -2.13
C LEU A 66 6.05 17.84 -2.47
N ALA A 67 4.90 18.50 -2.42
CA ALA A 67 4.73 19.92 -2.68
C ALA A 67 4.01 20.55 -1.49
N LEU A 68 4.61 21.57 -0.88
CA LEU A 68 4.07 22.29 0.26
C LEU A 68 3.91 23.75 -0.10
N VAL A 69 2.70 24.27 0.00
CA VAL A 69 2.48 25.72 -0.03
C VAL A 69 3.12 26.31 1.21
N LEU A 70 4.01 27.28 1.01
CA LEU A 70 4.67 28.03 2.07
C LEU A 70 3.87 29.28 2.39
N PRO A 71 3.65 29.61 3.68
CA PRO A 71 3.07 30.90 4.04
C PRO A 71 4.02 32.03 3.65
N THR A 72 3.46 33.21 3.41
CA THR A 72 4.19 34.40 2.95
C THR A 72 5.38 34.72 3.85
N ALA A 73 5.19 34.58 5.17
CA ALA A 73 6.21 34.80 6.20
C ALA A 73 7.45 33.89 6.08
N LEU A 74 7.34 32.73 5.41
CA LEU A 74 8.47 31.85 5.11
C LEU A 74 8.95 31.99 3.67
N ALA A 75 8.05 32.23 2.73
CA ALA A 75 8.34 32.32 1.31
C ALA A 75 9.15 33.57 0.96
N GLN A 76 8.68 34.76 1.37
CA GLN A 76 9.27 36.04 0.98
C GLN A 76 10.75 36.15 1.35
N PRO A 77 11.19 35.86 2.59
CA PRO A 77 12.61 35.93 2.93
C PRO A 77 13.50 35.00 2.09
N LEU A 78 12.99 33.85 1.66
CA LEU A 78 13.74 32.92 0.80
C LEU A 78 13.86 33.45 -0.63
N LEU A 79 12.77 34.00 -1.18
CA LEU A 79 12.76 34.60 -2.51
C LEU A 79 13.65 35.84 -2.57
N THR A 80 13.51 36.76 -1.61
CA THR A 80 14.35 37.96 -1.50
C THR A 80 15.83 37.62 -1.44
N HIS A 81 16.23 36.68 -0.57
CA HIS A 81 17.63 36.30 -0.45
C HIS A 81 18.18 35.64 -1.72
N ALA A 82 17.37 34.86 -2.44
CA ALA A 82 17.81 34.24 -3.70
C ALA A 82 18.05 35.28 -4.80
N THR A 83 17.20 36.31 -4.86
CA THR A 83 17.32 37.45 -5.79
C THR A 83 18.51 38.34 -5.44
N ASP A 84 18.61 38.78 -4.18
CA ASP A 84 19.63 39.72 -3.71
C ASP A 84 21.04 39.13 -3.82
N ALA A 85 21.20 37.87 -3.45
CA ALA A 85 22.49 37.18 -3.53
C ALA A 85 22.84 36.75 -4.98
N LYS A 86 21.94 36.93 -5.96
CA LYS A 86 22.08 36.42 -7.35
C LYS A 86 22.46 34.94 -7.43
N THR A 87 22.09 34.14 -6.43
CA THR A 87 22.59 32.76 -6.30
C THR A 87 21.55 31.70 -6.63
N GLN A 88 20.28 32.05 -6.82
CA GLN A 88 19.13 31.14 -6.92
C GLN A 88 19.07 30.07 -5.80
N GLN A 89 19.94 30.14 -4.80
CA GLN A 89 20.16 29.16 -3.75
C GLN A 89 20.05 29.90 -2.41
N PRO A 90 18.85 29.99 -1.82
CA PRO A 90 18.59 30.86 -0.69
C PRO A 90 19.34 30.45 0.58
N PHE A 91 19.87 29.23 0.63
CA PHE A 91 20.61 28.71 1.79
C PHE A 91 22.13 28.64 1.61
N ARG A 92 22.67 29.14 0.49
CA ARG A 92 24.12 29.08 0.23
C ARG A 92 24.90 29.78 1.35
N GLY A 93 25.81 29.06 2.00
CA GLY A 93 26.66 29.58 3.09
C GLY A 93 25.98 29.70 4.46
N ILE A 94 24.67 29.45 4.58
CA ILE A 94 23.92 29.65 5.84
C ILE A 94 24.29 28.61 6.90
N TYR A 95 24.64 27.38 6.49
CA TYR A 95 24.95 26.28 7.41
C TYR A 95 26.03 26.63 8.46
N ALA A 96 27.17 27.14 8.00
CA ALA A 96 28.29 27.48 8.87
C ALA A 96 27.95 28.68 9.78
N SER A 97 27.23 29.66 9.24
CA SER A 97 26.79 30.85 9.98
C SER A 97 25.88 30.48 11.15
N VAL A 98 24.82 29.70 10.90
CA VAL A 98 23.87 29.28 11.94
C VAL A 98 24.55 28.42 13.00
N ASN A 99 25.38 27.44 12.64
CA ASN A 99 26.09 26.63 13.63
C ASN A 99 27.06 27.47 14.48
N ARG A 100 27.70 28.49 13.91
CA ARG A 100 28.55 29.43 14.66
C ARG A 100 27.73 30.25 15.65
N GLN A 101 26.56 30.74 15.23
CA GLN A 101 25.63 31.47 16.10
C GLN A 101 25.11 30.59 17.24
N LEU A 102 24.68 29.36 16.96
CA LEU A 102 24.24 28.39 17.96
C LEU A 102 25.36 28.08 18.96
N LYS A 103 26.58 27.80 18.48
CA LYS A 103 27.73 27.57 19.35
C LYS A 103 28.03 28.78 20.25
N ARG A 104 27.89 30.00 19.73
CA ARG A 104 28.11 31.24 20.49
C ARG A 104 27.03 31.43 21.56
N TYR A 105 25.76 31.22 21.20
CA TYR A 105 24.62 31.41 22.09
C TYR A 105 24.61 30.40 23.24
N PHE A 106 24.87 29.13 22.94
CA PHE A 106 24.91 28.05 23.95
C PHE A 106 26.29 27.87 24.58
N ARG A 107 27.20 28.85 24.44
CA ARG A 107 28.52 28.77 25.05
C ARG A 107 28.38 28.83 26.57
N GLY A 108 28.98 27.86 27.27
CA GLY A 108 28.93 27.79 28.73
C GLY A 108 27.60 27.27 29.29
N GLN A 109 26.65 26.87 28.44
CA GLN A 109 25.44 26.19 28.88
C GLN A 109 25.72 24.68 29.06
N PRO A 110 25.21 24.05 30.13
CA PRO A 110 25.38 22.62 30.33
C PRO A 110 24.67 21.81 29.23
N GLY A 111 25.22 20.64 28.91
CA GLY A 111 24.65 19.70 27.94
C GLY A 111 25.19 19.81 26.52
N ILE A 112 24.49 19.17 25.59
CA ILE A 112 24.93 18.98 24.22
C ILE A 112 24.54 20.21 23.36
N THR A 113 25.53 20.95 22.84
CA THR A 113 25.30 22.17 22.03
C THR A 113 24.41 21.89 20.81
N PRO A 114 23.29 22.62 20.60
CA PRO A 114 22.47 22.47 19.42
C PRO A 114 23.25 22.74 18.12
N THR A 115 23.00 21.93 17.10
CA THR A 115 23.49 22.14 15.73
C THR A 115 22.31 22.01 14.77
N ILE A 116 22.45 22.51 13.54
CA ILE A 116 21.42 22.34 12.50
C ILE A 116 21.01 20.88 12.37
N ASN A 117 21.96 19.93 12.38
CA ASN A 117 21.65 18.51 12.29
C ASN A 117 20.81 18.03 13.48
N ARG A 118 21.17 18.44 14.72
CA ARG A 118 20.42 18.08 15.93
C ARG A 118 19.01 18.67 15.92
N ILE A 119 18.86 19.90 15.43
CA ILE A 119 17.55 20.55 15.25
C ILE A 119 16.71 19.76 14.23
N THR A 120 17.28 19.37 13.10
CA THR A 120 16.58 18.52 12.11
C THR A 120 16.19 17.18 12.71
N SER A 121 17.06 16.52 13.49
CA SER A 121 16.70 15.26 14.16
C SER A 121 15.53 15.43 15.14
N ALA A 122 15.40 16.59 15.78
CA ALA A 122 14.27 16.91 16.66
C ALA A 122 12.97 17.23 15.91
N SER A 123 12.99 17.43 14.59
CA SER A 123 11.80 17.76 13.77
C SER A 123 10.67 16.75 13.89
N TRP A 124 11.00 15.48 14.16
CA TRP A 124 9.99 14.43 14.35
C TRP A 124 9.02 14.77 15.48
N LEU A 125 9.53 15.30 16.59
CA LEU A 125 8.73 15.68 17.77
C LEU A 125 7.72 16.79 17.47
N TRP A 126 7.97 17.60 16.44
CA TRP A 126 7.09 18.69 16.03
C TRP A 126 6.06 18.26 14.99
N ARG A 127 6.47 17.41 14.03
CA ARG A 127 5.58 16.95 12.95
C ARG A 127 4.65 15.84 13.40
N ARG A 128 5.15 14.87 14.16
CA ARG A 128 4.43 13.63 14.46
C ARG A 128 3.09 13.85 15.21
N PRO A 129 2.98 14.75 16.20
CA PRO A 129 1.71 15.03 16.87
C PRO A 129 0.63 15.58 15.94
N ASN A 130 1.03 16.24 14.85
CA ASN A 130 0.13 16.83 13.85
C ASN A 130 -0.21 15.87 12.70
N ALA A 131 0.52 14.75 12.61
CA ALA A 131 0.35 13.76 11.56
C ALA A 131 -0.56 12.62 12.03
N ARG A 132 -1.31 12.03 11.09
CA ARG A 132 -2.15 10.86 11.36
C ARG A 132 -1.34 9.66 11.85
N ASP A 133 -0.25 9.35 11.15
CA ASP A 133 0.60 8.18 11.40
C ASP A 133 2.08 8.49 11.18
N ASP A 134 2.95 7.53 11.53
CA ASP A 134 4.40 7.67 11.38
C ASP A 134 4.81 7.86 9.91
N THR A 135 4.05 7.27 8.98
CA THR A 135 4.32 7.38 7.55
C THR A 135 4.08 8.81 7.04
N SER A 136 2.94 9.43 7.38
CA SER A 136 2.67 10.83 7.02
C SER A 136 3.67 11.78 7.64
N ALA A 137 4.05 11.56 8.90
CA ALA A 137 5.12 12.35 9.52
C ALA A 137 6.45 12.16 8.79
N GLY A 138 6.81 10.91 8.46
CA GLY A 138 8.05 10.57 7.77
C GLY A 138 8.22 11.21 6.40
N MET A 139 7.13 11.38 5.64
CA MET A 139 7.14 11.95 4.28
C MET A 139 7.89 13.28 4.18
N PHE A 140 7.71 14.18 5.16
CA PHE A 140 8.31 15.51 5.12
C PHE A 140 9.85 15.53 5.11
N SER A 141 10.49 14.46 5.61
CA SER A 141 11.95 14.38 5.59
C SER A 141 12.51 14.16 4.18
N GLY A 142 11.65 13.80 3.21
CA GLY A 142 12.06 13.48 1.85
C GLY A 142 12.74 12.11 1.70
N GLN A 143 13.01 11.41 2.81
CA GLN A 143 13.58 10.06 2.83
C GLN A 143 13.17 9.35 4.12
N PHE A 144 12.43 8.27 3.99
CA PHE A 144 12.03 7.43 5.10
C PHE A 144 13.23 6.69 5.69
N GLU A 145 13.23 6.56 7.01
CA GLU A 145 14.07 5.57 7.69
C GLU A 145 13.71 4.16 7.23
N LEU A 146 14.65 3.22 7.38
CA LEU A 146 14.48 1.82 6.94
C LEU A 146 13.22 1.16 7.51
N SER A 147 12.81 1.56 8.71
CA SER A 147 11.61 1.05 9.38
C SER A 147 10.29 1.55 8.76
N LEU A 148 10.31 2.69 8.04
CA LEU A 148 9.14 3.34 7.46
C LEU A 148 9.05 3.20 5.94
N SER A 149 10.14 2.85 5.26
CA SER A 149 10.17 2.73 3.81
C SER A 149 9.19 1.66 3.28
N ALA A 150 9.16 0.47 3.89
CA ALA A 150 8.23 -0.58 3.50
C ALA A 150 6.75 -0.20 3.75
N PRO A 151 6.34 0.28 4.95
CA PRO A 151 4.99 0.82 5.15
C PRO A 151 4.61 1.91 4.15
N ALA A 152 5.52 2.85 3.88
CA ALA A 152 5.28 3.98 2.96
C ALA A 152 5.00 3.53 1.52
N ALA A 153 5.57 2.42 1.07
CA ALA A 153 5.36 1.89 -0.28
C ALA A 153 3.91 1.49 -0.55
N TYR A 154 3.21 1.02 0.49
CA TYR A 154 1.86 0.48 0.35
C TYR A 154 0.75 1.50 0.57
N ARG A 155 1.07 2.69 1.10
CA ARG A 155 0.07 3.67 1.54
C ARG A 155 -0.12 4.78 0.52
N ARG A 156 -1.37 5.14 0.24
CA ARG A 156 -1.75 6.42 -0.35
C ARG A 156 -2.00 7.44 0.76
N ILE A 157 -1.41 8.62 0.61
CA ILE A 157 -1.60 9.75 1.53
C ILE A 157 -2.05 10.94 0.72
N SER A 158 -3.15 11.57 1.12
CA SER A 158 -3.68 12.72 0.37
C SER A 158 -2.76 13.94 0.53
N ARG A 159 -2.62 14.73 -0.53
CA ARG A 159 -1.85 15.99 -0.48
C ARG A 159 -2.45 16.97 0.53
N ALA A 160 -3.78 16.99 0.65
CA ALA A 160 -4.49 17.80 1.64
C ALA A 160 -4.13 17.42 3.09
N GLU A 161 -3.98 16.12 3.40
CA GLU A 161 -3.53 15.67 4.72
C GLU A 161 -2.11 16.18 5.03
N ILE A 162 -1.23 16.12 4.04
CA ILE A 162 0.15 16.57 4.18
C ILE A 162 0.22 18.09 4.34
N GLN A 163 -0.51 18.87 3.53
CA GLN A 163 -0.57 20.32 3.71
C GLN A 163 -1.15 20.71 5.08
N LYS A 164 -2.22 20.04 5.52
CA LYS A 164 -2.80 20.26 6.85
C LYS A 164 -1.80 19.99 7.97
N THR A 165 -1.06 18.88 7.87
CA THR A 165 -0.03 18.50 8.84
C THR A 165 1.09 19.54 8.87
N PHE A 166 1.53 20.03 7.71
CA PHE A 166 2.53 21.08 7.59
C PHE A 166 2.08 22.39 8.25
N ASN A 167 0.89 22.87 7.90
CA ASN A 167 0.32 24.11 8.44
C ASN A 167 0.15 24.01 9.96
N SER A 168 -0.36 22.89 10.47
CA SER A 168 -0.53 22.67 11.92
C SER A 168 0.83 22.67 12.64
N THR A 169 1.86 22.07 12.02
CA THR A 169 3.23 22.09 12.56
C THR A 169 3.81 23.50 12.55
N LEU A 170 3.58 24.28 11.50
CA LEU A 170 4.01 25.67 11.43
C LEU A 170 3.33 26.56 12.46
N ALA A 171 2.02 26.39 12.67
CA ALA A 171 1.27 27.10 13.70
C ALA A 171 1.84 26.81 15.10
N HIS A 172 2.13 25.54 15.42
CA HIS A 172 2.80 25.17 16.68
C HIS A 172 4.21 25.76 16.83
N LEU A 173 4.90 26.05 15.72
CA LEU A 173 6.20 26.72 15.71
C LEU A 173 6.09 28.26 15.72
N GLY A 174 4.88 28.80 15.93
CA GLY A 174 4.60 30.24 15.99
C GLY A 174 4.75 30.94 14.65
N VAL A 175 4.51 30.24 13.55
CA VAL A 175 4.44 30.84 12.21
C VAL A 175 2.98 31.11 11.89
N ALA A 176 2.65 32.38 11.63
CA ALA A 176 1.35 32.72 11.08
C ALA A 176 1.18 31.99 9.75
N THR A 177 0.24 31.05 9.71
CA THR A 177 -0.18 30.40 8.48
C THR A 177 -1.29 31.25 7.90
N ASP A 178 -1.09 31.73 6.68
CA ASP A 178 -2.16 32.42 5.98
C ASP A 178 -3.36 31.45 5.88
N THR A 179 -4.57 31.91 6.20
CA THR A 179 -5.82 31.13 6.13
C THR A 179 -6.24 30.83 4.69
N TYR A 180 -5.27 30.55 3.81
CA TYR A 180 -5.52 30.13 2.46
C TYR A 180 -6.04 28.72 2.48
N SER A 181 -7.30 28.56 2.06
CA SER A 181 -7.72 27.31 1.45
C SER A 181 -6.82 27.13 0.23
N PRO A 182 -6.09 26.01 0.08
CA PRO A 182 -5.24 25.80 -1.08
C PRO A 182 -6.11 25.98 -2.31
N SER A 183 -5.83 27.02 -3.10
CA SER A 183 -6.44 27.24 -4.39
C SER A 183 -6.27 25.92 -5.15
N ALA A 184 -7.38 25.30 -5.58
CA ALA A 184 -7.32 24.04 -6.33
C ALA A 184 -6.46 24.14 -7.61
N THR A 185 -6.05 25.35 -7.97
CA THR A 185 -5.32 25.77 -9.15
C THR A 185 -3.79 25.66 -9.09
N SER A 186 -3.15 25.52 -7.91
CA SER A 186 -1.66 25.47 -7.82
C SER A 186 -1.07 24.10 -7.54
N ASN A 187 -1.90 23.06 -7.39
CA ASN A 187 -1.41 21.70 -7.52
C ASN A 187 -0.85 21.57 -8.93
N PHE A 188 0.43 21.20 -9.09
CA PHE A 188 1.00 20.60 -10.30
C PHE A 188 -0.12 20.23 -11.28
N GLN A 189 -0.34 21.00 -12.36
CA GLN A 189 -1.41 20.69 -13.29
C GLN A 189 -1.24 19.22 -13.70
N ASN A 190 -2.22 18.37 -13.40
CA ASN A 190 -2.20 16.90 -13.56
C ASN A 190 -1.51 16.05 -12.48
N SER A 191 -1.19 16.57 -11.29
CA SER A 191 -0.75 15.72 -10.19
C SER A 191 -1.91 14.95 -9.55
N PRO A 192 -1.68 13.68 -9.17
CA PRO A 192 -2.65 12.93 -8.40
C PRO A 192 -2.90 13.63 -7.06
N SER A 193 -4.15 13.52 -6.58
CA SER A 193 -4.59 14.06 -5.28
C SER A 193 -3.90 13.40 -4.08
N HIS A 194 -3.08 12.37 -4.32
CA HIS A 194 -2.34 11.61 -3.33
C HIS A 194 -0.85 11.47 -3.70
N MET A 195 -0.09 11.00 -2.72
CA MET A 195 1.32 10.59 -2.84
C MET A 195 1.50 9.17 -2.29
N GLY A 196 2.68 8.60 -2.52
CA GLY A 196 3.03 7.26 -2.06
C GLY A 196 2.68 6.20 -3.09
N SER A 197 1.78 5.27 -2.75
CA SER A 197 1.44 4.16 -3.64
C SER A 197 0.69 4.60 -4.90
N ALA A 198 1.34 4.48 -6.07
CA ALA A 198 0.68 4.59 -7.37
C ALA A 198 -0.25 3.39 -7.66
N VAL A 199 0.03 2.24 -7.04
CA VAL A 199 -0.56 0.93 -7.35
C VAL A 199 -1.95 0.70 -6.72
N ALA A 200 -2.25 1.30 -5.57
CA ALA A 200 -3.51 1.02 -4.88
C ALA A 200 -4.72 1.34 -5.77
N CYS A 201 -5.74 0.50 -5.75
CA CYS A 201 -7.01 0.73 -6.42
C CYS A 201 -8.10 0.95 -5.37
N ASN A 202 -9.19 1.62 -5.78
CA ASN A 202 -10.38 1.73 -4.93
C ASN A 202 -11.18 0.42 -4.94
N ALA A 203 -12.24 0.35 -4.12
CA ALA A 203 -13.09 -0.84 -4.04
C ALA A 203 -13.82 -1.13 -5.36
N GLN A 204 -14.23 -0.09 -6.10
CA GLN A 204 -14.93 -0.19 -7.39
C GLN A 204 -14.14 -1.02 -8.42
N PHE A 205 -12.82 -0.83 -8.49
CA PHE A 205 -11.96 -1.63 -9.36
C PHE A 205 -12.10 -3.14 -9.10
N PHE A 206 -12.16 -3.56 -7.83
CA PHE A 206 -12.31 -4.97 -7.49
C PHE A 206 -13.75 -5.45 -7.69
N GLN A 207 -14.74 -4.57 -7.51
CA GLN A 207 -16.13 -4.90 -7.74
C GLN A 207 -16.37 -5.35 -9.18
N GLU A 208 -15.77 -4.67 -10.15
CA GLU A 208 -15.83 -5.06 -11.57
C GLU A 208 -15.20 -6.44 -11.81
N ILE A 209 -14.08 -6.74 -11.14
CA ILE A 209 -13.43 -8.06 -11.21
C ILE A 209 -14.32 -9.15 -10.62
N PHE A 210 -14.90 -8.94 -9.43
CA PHE A 210 -15.80 -9.90 -8.81
C PHE A 210 -17.09 -10.10 -9.63
N GLN A 211 -17.64 -9.05 -10.22
CA GLN A 211 -18.79 -9.15 -11.12
C GLN A 211 -18.45 -9.97 -12.38
N SER A 212 -17.28 -9.74 -12.98
CA SER A 212 -16.79 -10.53 -14.11
C SER A 212 -16.59 -12.00 -13.74
N LEU A 213 -15.98 -12.28 -12.59
CA LEU A 213 -15.83 -13.65 -12.06
C LEU A 213 -17.20 -14.32 -11.88
N LEU A 214 -18.17 -13.65 -11.25
CA LEU A 214 -19.52 -14.19 -11.08
C LEU A 214 -20.22 -14.48 -12.41
N GLY A 215 -20.09 -13.59 -13.40
CA GLY A 215 -20.63 -13.80 -14.74
C GLY A 215 -20.03 -15.04 -15.41
N ASN A 216 -18.69 -15.16 -15.35
CA ASN A 216 -17.97 -16.30 -15.91
C ASN A 216 -18.28 -17.62 -15.18
N ILE A 217 -18.47 -17.58 -13.86
CA ILE A 217 -18.88 -18.74 -13.07
C ILE A 217 -20.26 -19.22 -13.53
N ARG A 218 -21.24 -18.32 -13.67
CA ARG A 218 -22.58 -18.67 -14.17
C ARG A 218 -22.49 -19.29 -15.56
N ALA A 219 -21.75 -18.68 -16.49
CA ALA A 219 -21.58 -19.20 -17.84
C ALA A 219 -20.92 -20.59 -17.86
N ALA A 220 -19.85 -20.80 -17.07
CA ALA A 220 -19.17 -22.09 -16.99
C ALA A 220 -19.98 -23.16 -16.25
N SER A 221 -20.93 -22.76 -15.39
CA SER A 221 -21.78 -23.68 -14.63
C SER A 221 -22.89 -24.32 -15.47
N ALA A 222 -23.37 -23.66 -16.53
CA ALA A 222 -24.51 -24.14 -17.32
C ALA A 222 -24.27 -25.53 -17.96
N PRO A 223 -23.14 -25.78 -18.69
CA PRO A 223 -22.88 -27.11 -19.25
C PRO A 223 -22.71 -28.20 -18.20
N CYS A 224 -22.26 -27.82 -16.99
CA CYS A 224 -22.07 -28.78 -15.90
C CYS A 224 -23.39 -29.10 -15.20
N SER A 225 -24.33 -28.15 -15.13
CA SER A 225 -25.62 -28.34 -14.47
C SER A 225 -26.60 -29.12 -15.34
N GLU A 226 -26.44 -29.06 -16.67
CA GLU A 226 -27.24 -29.81 -17.65
C GLU A 226 -26.72 -31.22 -17.93
N TRP A 227 -25.61 -31.60 -17.29
CA TRP A 227 -24.99 -32.90 -17.45
C TRP A 227 -25.73 -33.97 -16.64
N TYR A 228 -25.89 -35.15 -17.24
CA TYR A 228 -26.41 -36.35 -16.60
C TYR A 228 -25.68 -37.59 -17.15
N SER A 229 -25.79 -38.70 -16.43
CA SER A 229 -25.19 -39.98 -16.81
C SER A 229 -25.72 -40.43 -18.20
N GLY A 230 -24.83 -40.45 -19.20
CA GLY A 230 -25.16 -40.75 -20.60
C GLY A 230 -24.75 -39.64 -21.59
N LYS A 231 -24.53 -38.41 -21.13
CA LYS A 231 -23.92 -37.34 -21.93
C LYS A 231 -22.39 -37.33 -21.79
N PRO A 232 -21.65 -36.85 -22.82
CA PRO A 232 -20.22 -36.59 -22.69
C PRO A 232 -19.94 -35.69 -21.47
N PHE A 233 -18.99 -36.10 -20.64
CA PHE A 233 -18.64 -35.36 -19.43
C PHE A 233 -18.10 -33.96 -19.79
N PRO A 234 -18.61 -32.86 -19.17
CA PRO A 234 -18.31 -31.48 -19.53
C PRO A 234 -16.94 -31.05 -18.98
N ARG A 235 -15.89 -31.73 -19.42
CA ARG A 235 -14.55 -31.69 -18.86
C ARG A 235 -13.95 -30.29 -18.82
N GLU A 236 -13.96 -29.59 -19.96
CA GLU A 236 -13.37 -28.26 -20.07
C GLU A 236 -14.19 -27.21 -19.30
N SER A 237 -15.52 -27.34 -19.33
CA SER A 237 -16.42 -26.46 -18.58
C SER A 237 -16.23 -26.63 -17.07
N LEU A 238 -16.02 -27.86 -16.58
CA LEU A 238 -15.74 -28.12 -15.17
C LEU A 238 -14.40 -27.50 -14.73
N ALA A 239 -13.35 -27.68 -15.52
CA ALA A 239 -12.05 -27.06 -15.21
C ALA A 239 -12.16 -25.53 -15.20
N THR A 240 -12.83 -24.95 -16.20
CA THR A 240 -13.07 -23.50 -16.30
C THR A 240 -13.89 -22.99 -15.11
N LEU A 241 -14.97 -23.68 -14.75
CA LEU A 241 -15.79 -23.35 -13.58
C LEU A 241 -14.94 -23.35 -12.30
N TYR A 242 -14.15 -24.41 -12.09
CA TYR A 242 -13.27 -24.53 -10.93
C TYR A 242 -12.25 -23.38 -10.87
N GLN A 243 -11.61 -23.05 -11.98
CA GLN A 243 -10.64 -21.97 -12.07
C GLN A 243 -11.23 -20.61 -11.68
N TYR A 244 -12.45 -20.30 -12.15
CA TYR A 244 -13.10 -19.04 -11.79
C TYR A 244 -13.56 -18.99 -10.33
N VAL A 245 -14.09 -20.09 -9.78
CA VAL A 245 -14.42 -20.19 -8.34
C VAL A 245 -13.16 -20.05 -7.49
N ALA A 246 -12.07 -20.73 -7.86
CA ALA A 246 -10.79 -20.62 -7.17
C ALA A 246 -10.23 -19.21 -7.22
N ALA A 247 -10.32 -18.53 -8.37
CA ALA A 247 -9.92 -17.13 -8.51
C ALA A 247 -10.77 -16.18 -7.65
N TYR A 248 -12.08 -16.42 -7.56
CA TYR A 248 -13.00 -15.67 -6.69
C TYR A 248 -12.58 -15.75 -5.22
N GLU A 249 -12.37 -16.95 -4.71
CA GLU A 249 -11.97 -17.15 -3.31
C GLU A 249 -10.53 -16.67 -3.05
N LEU A 250 -9.62 -16.80 -4.03
CA LEU A 250 -8.25 -16.31 -3.89
C LEU A 250 -8.20 -14.78 -3.80
N LEU A 251 -9.00 -14.08 -4.62
CA LEU A 251 -9.09 -12.63 -4.56
C LEU A 251 -9.65 -12.16 -3.21
N GLY A 252 -10.73 -12.79 -2.73
CA GLY A 252 -11.26 -12.53 -1.39
C GLY A 252 -10.22 -12.74 -0.29
N TRP A 253 -9.42 -13.80 -0.39
CA TRP A 253 -8.32 -14.04 0.54
C TRP A 253 -7.20 -13.00 0.48
N GLN A 254 -6.77 -12.57 -0.70
CA GLN A 254 -5.75 -11.54 -0.80
C GLN A 254 -6.24 -10.17 -0.30
N LEU A 255 -7.48 -9.81 -0.62
CA LEU A 255 -8.09 -8.57 -0.16
C LEU A 255 -8.38 -8.54 1.35
N SER A 256 -8.34 -9.67 2.04
CA SER A 256 -8.60 -9.74 3.50
C SER A 256 -7.38 -10.07 4.36
N SER A 257 -6.27 -10.49 3.75
CA SER A 257 -5.06 -10.90 4.48
C SER A 257 -3.91 -9.90 4.42
N GLY A 258 -3.93 -8.99 3.44
CA GLY A 258 -2.76 -8.15 3.14
C GLY A 258 -1.53 -8.98 2.72
N ALA A 259 -1.73 -10.23 2.32
CA ALA A 259 -0.68 -11.10 1.80
C ALA A 259 -0.03 -10.52 0.54
N ARG A 260 1.24 -10.88 0.33
CA ARG A 260 1.83 -10.67 -0.99
C ARG A 260 1.20 -11.66 -1.99
N PRO A 261 1.34 -11.41 -3.30
CA PRO A 261 0.82 -12.31 -4.32
C PRO A 261 1.39 -13.71 -4.16
N LEU A 262 0.51 -14.72 -4.15
CA LEU A 262 0.94 -16.11 -3.98
C LEU A 262 1.87 -16.54 -5.13
N GLY A 263 3.12 -16.83 -4.77
CA GLY A 263 4.10 -17.50 -5.64
C GLY A 263 4.58 -18.82 -5.05
N LYS A 264 5.51 -19.50 -5.74
CA LYS A 264 6.00 -20.86 -5.43
C LYS A 264 6.48 -21.08 -3.99
N ARG A 265 6.99 -20.04 -3.30
CA ARG A 265 7.54 -20.13 -1.94
C ARG A 265 6.59 -19.63 -0.84
N SER A 266 5.37 -19.22 -1.19
CA SER A 266 4.41 -18.74 -0.20
C SER A 266 3.85 -19.91 0.58
N GLN A 267 3.53 -19.71 1.86
CA GLN A 267 2.89 -20.71 2.70
C GLN A 267 1.79 -20.05 3.53
N ASN A 268 0.74 -20.79 3.85
CA ASN A 268 -0.29 -20.30 4.76
C ASN A 268 -1.05 -21.43 5.44
N ARG A 269 -1.58 -21.13 6.63
CA ARG A 269 -2.50 -21.97 7.39
C ARG A 269 -3.67 -21.16 7.88
N ILE A 270 -4.89 -21.63 7.64
CA ILE A 270 -6.12 -20.93 7.99
C ILE A 270 -6.81 -21.66 9.14
N GLY A 271 -6.74 -21.08 10.34
CA GLY A 271 -7.46 -21.55 11.51
C GLY A 271 -8.89 -21.01 11.60
N LYS A 272 -9.53 -21.19 12.76
CA LYS A 272 -10.90 -20.70 13.01
C LYS A 272 -10.98 -19.16 13.07
N TYR A 273 -9.99 -18.54 13.69
CA TYR A 273 -9.98 -17.11 14.02
C TYR A 273 -8.73 -16.38 13.54
N LEU A 274 -7.65 -17.13 13.33
CA LEU A 274 -6.33 -16.63 12.97
C LEU A 274 -5.79 -17.47 11.82
N GLN A 275 -4.95 -16.86 11.01
CA GLN A 275 -4.19 -17.52 9.96
C GLN A 275 -2.73 -17.15 10.10
N TRP A 276 -1.87 -18.10 9.80
CA TRP A 276 -0.45 -17.85 9.62
C TRP A 276 -0.17 -17.68 8.13
N VAL A 277 0.58 -16.65 7.78
CA VAL A 277 0.99 -16.35 6.40
C VAL A 277 2.49 -16.17 6.39
N GLN A 278 3.17 -16.89 5.51
CA GLN A 278 4.57 -16.69 5.16
C GLN A 278 4.64 -16.17 3.73
N ASP A 279 4.93 -14.88 3.61
CA ASP A 279 5.21 -14.24 2.34
C ASP A 279 6.63 -14.65 1.88
N LYS A 280 6.82 -14.71 0.55
CA LYS A 280 8.07 -15.13 -0.11
C LYS A 280 9.32 -14.55 0.58
N ASN A 281 10.32 -15.40 0.79
CA ASN A 281 11.67 -15.00 1.23
C ASN A 281 12.24 -13.92 0.31
N SER A 282 12.52 -12.74 0.87
CA SER A 282 13.41 -11.77 0.24
C SER A 282 14.87 -12.19 0.52
N SER A 283 15.84 -11.61 -0.19
CA SER A 283 17.27 -11.78 0.16
C SER A 283 17.58 -11.32 1.59
N GLN A 284 16.71 -10.51 2.20
CA GLN A 284 16.85 -9.95 3.55
C GLN A 284 16.12 -10.75 4.63
N GLY A 285 15.46 -11.86 4.29
CA GLY A 285 14.80 -12.75 5.26
C GLY A 285 13.39 -13.19 4.89
N THR A 286 12.81 -13.99 5.79
CA THR A 286 11.45 -14.53 5.72
C THR A 286 10.46 -13.60 6.41
N GLU A 287 9.40 -13.20 5.71
CA GLU A 287 8.31 -12.40 6.28
C GLU A 287 7.16 -13.35 6.63
N SER A 288 7.01 -13.69 7.92
CA SER A 288 5.92 -14.53 8.42
C SER A 288 5.14 -13.84 9.53
N ARG A 289 3.82 -14.01 9.55
CA ARG A 289 2.94 -13.36 10.53
C ARG A 289 1.69 -14.16 10.82
N VAL A 290 1.12 -13.94 12.00
CA VAL A 290 -0.21 -14.42 12.39
C VAL A 290 -1.18 -13.25 12.36
N ILE A 291 -2.25 -13.39 11.60
CA ILE A 291 -3.23 -12.32 11.35
C ILE A 291 -4.65 -12.86 11.53
N PRO A 292 -5.65 -11.99 11.77
CA PRO A 292 -7.04 -12.44 11.81
C PRO A 292 -7.49 -13.01 10.45
N VAL A 293 -8.51 -13.86 10.52
CA VAL A 293 -9.17 -14.41 9.34
C VAL A 293 -10.53 -13.73 9.19
N ALA A 294 -10.84 -13.24 7.99
CA ALA A 294 -12.18 -12.83 7.64
C ALA A 294 -13.08 -14.07 7.54
N ALA A 295 -14.17 -14.09 8.33
CA ALA A 295 -15.03 -15.27 8.48
C ALA A 295 -15.60 -15.74 7.13
N ASP A 296 -16.08 -14.80 6.32
CA ASP A 296 -16.66 -15.08 5.01
C ASP A 296 -15.65 -15.76 4.08
N THR A 297 -14.43 -15.22 4.00
CA THR A 297 -13.35 -15.80 3.20
C THR A 297 -12.92 -17.18 3.69
N ARG A 298 -12.87 -17.39 5.01
CA ARG A 298 -12.61 -18.73 5.58
C ARG A 298 -13.68 -19.72 5.12
N ASN A 299 -14.95 -19.32 5.24
CA ASN A 299 -16.08 -20.17 4.92
C ASN A 299 -16.10 -20.50 3.42
N GLY A 300 -15.82 -19.52 2.56
CA GLY A 300 -15.69 -19.70 1.11
C GLY A 300 -14.56 -20.68 0.74
N ILE A 301 -13.36 -20.50 1.32
CA ILE A 301 -12.24 -21.45 1.11
C ILE A 301 -12.59 -22.85 1.63
N THR A 302 -13.22 -22.96 2.80
CA THR A 302 -13.64 -24.25 3.36
C THR A 302 -14.67 -24.94 2.46
N ALA A 303 -15.63 -24.18 1.92
CA ALA A 303 -16.63 -24.68 0.98
C ALA A 303 -15.98 -25.15 -0.33
N LEU A 304 -15.03 -24.39 -0.89
CA LEU A 304 -14.25 -24.79 -2.07
C LEU A 304 -13.43 -26.07 -1.80
N GLN A 305 -12.83 -26.21 -0.62
CA GLN A 305 -12.11 -27.44 -0.25
C GLN A 305 -13.05 -28.66 -0.21
N ARG A 306 -14.24 -28.52 0.39
CA ARG A 306 -15.26 -29.59 0.38
C ARG A 306 -15.71 -29.92 -1.04
N TRP A 307 -16.02 -28.90 -1.84
CA TRP A 307 -16.41 -29.08 -3.23
C TRP A 307 -15.32 -29.77 -4.05
N THR A 308 -14.05 -29.43 -3.80
CA THR A 308 -12.91 -30.12 -4.41
C THR A 308 -12.94 -31.60 -4.08
N GLN A 309 -13.19 -32.00 -2.83
CA GLN A 309 -13.29 -33.42 -2.47
C GLN A 309 -14.47 -34.12 -3.18
N SER A 310 -15.63 -33.48 -3.25
CA SER A 310 -16.77 -34.02 -4.01
C SER A 310 -16.43 -34.18 -5.49
N LEU A 311 -15.74 -33.21 -6.09
CA LEU A 311 -15.28 -33.26 -7.47
C LEU A 311 -14.32 -34.43 -7.71
N ILE A 312 -13.40 -34.72 -6.78
CA ILE A 312 -12.51 -35.89 -6.86
C ILE A 312 -13.33 -37.18 -6.96
N SER A 313 -14.35 -37.33 -6.10
CA SER A 313 -15.25 -38.49 -6.12
C SER A 313 -15.99 -38.61 -7.45
N VAL A 314 -16.59 -37.53 -7.95
CA VAL A 314 -17.32 -37.53 -9.23
C VAL A 314 -16.41 -37.87 -10.40
N LEU A 315 -15.20 -37.29 -10.45
CA LEU A 315 -14.23 -37.61 -11.50
C LEU A 315 -13.86 -39.10 -11.48
N SER A 316 -13.62 -39.67 -10.29
CA SER A 316 -13.32 -41.10 -10.16
C SER A 316 -14.47 -41.98 -10.64
N GLN A 317 -15.72 -41.61 -10.37
CA GLN A 317 -16.92 -42.35 -10.83
C GLN A 317 -17.09 -42.32 -12.36
N GLN A 318 -16.47 -41.36 -13.05
CA GLN A 318 -16.54 -41.17 -14.50
C GLN A 318 -15.26 -41.67 -15.23
N ASP A 319 -14.44 -42.45 -14.53
CA ASP A 319 -13.13 -42.96 -14.96
C ASP A 319 -12.13 -41.85 -15.35
N PHE A 320 -12.23 -40.67 -14.72
CA PHE A 320 -11.21 -39.63 -14.84
C PHE A 320 -10.16 -39.79 -13.74
N VAL A 321 -8.89 -39.70 -14.13
CA VAL A 321 -7.76 -39.70 -13.21
C VAL A 321 -7.41 -38.26 -12.84
N LEU A 322 -7.47 -37.93 -11.55
CA LEU A 322 -6.96 -36.66 -11.03
C LEU A 322 -5.56 -36.84 -10.44
N SER A 323 -4.57 -36.17 -11.02
CA SER A 323 -3.25 -36.00 -10.40
C SER A 323 -3.30 -34.82 -9.44
N ASP A 324 -3.31 -35.07 -8.14
CA ASP A 324 -3.18 -34.03 -7.12
C ASP A 324 -1.71 -33.74 -6.82
N GLN A 325 -1.24 -32.57 -7.22
CA GLN A 325 0.11 -32.04 -7.05
C GLN A 325 0.13 -30.81 -6.12
N ARG A 326 -0.90 -30.63 -5.29
CA ARG A 326 -0.86 -29.60 -4.24
C ARG A 326 0.28 -29.91 -3.27
N SER A 327 0.98 -28.88 -2.83
CA SER A 327 2.15 -29.05 -1.96
C SER A 327 1.80 -29.40 -0.52
N GLY A 328 0.53 -29.20 -0.13
CA GLY A 328 0.07 -29.35 1.24
C GLY A 328 0.53 -28.22 2.17
N VAL A 329 1.35 -27.24 1.72
CA VAL A 329 1.82 -26.11 2.56
C VAL A 329 0.94 -24.87 2.49
N ARG A 330 -0.17 -24.95 1.73
CA ARG A 330 -1.15 -23.87 1.55
C ARG A 330 -2.56 -24.37 1.75
N ASP A 331 -3.36 -23.54 2.41
CA ASP A 331 -4.80 -23.76 2.58
C ASP A 331 -5.62 -22.90 1.57
N THR A 332 -4.97 -22.01 0.82
CA THR A 332 -5.60 -21.22 -0.26
C THR A 332 -6.09 -22.07 -1.43
N PRO A 333 -6.95 -21.52 -2.30
CA PRO A 333 -7.47 -22.21 -3.47
C PRO A 333 -6.41 -22.90 -4.35
N ALA A 334 -6.83 -23.97 -5.02
CA ALA A 334 -6.01 -24.72 -5.96
C ALA A 334 -6.39 -24.36 -7.41
N TRP A 335 -5.61 -24.84 -8.37
CA TRP A 335 -5.80 -24.64 -9.79
C TRP A 335 -5.99 -25.98 -10.49
N LEU A 336 -7.14 -26.15 -11.16
CA LEU A 336 -7.51 -27.37 -11.87
C LEU A 336 -7.30 -27.16 -13.37
N THR A 337 -6.63 -28.09 -14.03
CA THR A 337 -6.40 -28.05 -15.49
C THR A 337 -6.69 -29.40 -16.12
N THR A 338 -7.06 -29.36 -17.39
CA THR A 338 -7.20 -30.54 -18.25
C THR A 338 -5.90 -30.77 -19.01
N THR A 339 -5.55 -32.04 -19.25
CA THR A 339 -4.46 -32.39 -20.16
C THR A 339 -5.00 -32.62 -21.57
N HIS A 340 -4.30 -32.15 -22.61
CA HIS A 340 -4.75 -32.29 -24.01
C HIS A 340 -4.99 -33.74 -24.47
N LYS A 341 -4.42 -34.74 -23.78
CA LYS A 341 -4.61 -36.17 -24.07
C LYS A 341 -5.21 -36.88 -22.86
N GLY A 342 -6.35 -37.56 -23.06
CA GLY A 342 -6.96 -38.52 -22.13
C GLY A 342 -7.89 -37.95 -21.06
N LYS A 343 -8.52 -38.85 -20.29
CA LYS A 343 -9.38 -38.56 -19.14
C LYS A 343 -8.58 -38.16 -17.89
N ARG A 344 -7.76 -37.10 -17.98
CA ARG A 344 -6.86 -36.71 -16.88
C ARG A 344 -7.04 -35.26 -16.46
N PHE A 345 -7.06 -35.03 -15.16
CA PHE A 345 -7.05 -33.69 -14.58
C PHE A 345 -5.78 -33.52 -13.74
N LEU A 346 -5.30 -32.28 -13.66
CA LEU A 346 -4.19 -31.89 -12.80
C LEU A 346 -4.69 -30.82 -11.83
N LEU A 347 -4.61 -31.12 -10.53
CA LEU A 347 -4.86 -30.16 -9.45
C LEU A 347 -3.52 -29.75 -8.83
N ARG A 348 -3.25 -28.46 -8.73
CA ARG A 348 -2.01 -27.94 -8.12
C ARG A 348 -2.30 -26.70 -7.30
N ASP A 349 -1.34 -26.19 -6.54
CA ASP A 349 -1.52 -24.91 -5.86
C ASP A 349 -1.78 -23.78 -6.86
N MET A 350 -2.77 -22.93 -6.57
CA MET A 350 -3.00 -21.71 -7.33
C MET A 350 -1.95 -20.67 -6.97
N THR A 351 -1.53 -19.91 -7.97
CA THR A 351 -0.63 -18.78 -7.87
C THR A 351 -1.29 -17.53 -8.42
N TRP A 352 -0.74 -16.36 -8.11
CA TRP A 352 -1.26 -15.12 -8.68
C TRP A 352 -1.17 -15.07 -10.20
N SER A 353 -0.14 -15.70 -10.80
CA SER A 353 -0.02 -15.77 -12.26
C SER A 353 -1.18 -16.52 -12.93
N ASP A 354 -1.77 -17.49 -12.23
CA ASP A 354 -2.95 -18.20 -12.72
C ASP A 354 -4.16 -17.26 -12.76
N MET A 355 -4.34 -16.46 -11.70
CA MET A 355 -5.39 -15.45 -11.66
C MET A 355 -5.24 -14.40 -12.78
N THR A 356 -4.01 -13.93 -13.03
CA THR A 356 -3.75 -12.96 -14.10
C THR A 356 -3.85 -13.56 -15.51
N SER A 357 -3.86 -14.89 -15.64
CA SER A 357 -4.07 -15.56 -16.92
C SER A 357 -5.55 -15.55 -17.35
N LEU A 358 -6.46 -15.27 -16.42
CA LEU A 358 -7.87 -15.06 -16.70
C LEU A 358 -8.10 -13.68 -17.30
N SER A 359 -9.00 -13.57 -18.27
CA SER A 359 -9.41 -12.30 -18.90
C SER A 359 -10.28 -11.46 -17.94
N LEU A 360 -9.68 -10.94 -16.88
CA LEU A 360 -10.35 -10.15 -15.85
C LEU A 360 -10.16 -8.64 -16.09
N PRO A 361 -11.21 -7.80 -15.89
CA PRO A 361 -11.16 -6.37 -16.17
C PRO A 361 -10.00 -5.68 -15.45
N GLY A 362 -9.12 -5.03 -16.22
CA GLY A 362 -8.02 -4.20 -15.71
C GLY A 362 -6.90 -4.91 -14.94
N LEU A 363 -7.09 -6.16 -14.49
CA LEU A 363 -6.16 -6.85 -13.59
C LEU A 363 -4.77 -7.04 -14.20
N SER A 364 -4.70 -7.38 -15.49
CA SER A 364 -3.44 -7.59 -16.22
C SER A 364 -2.59 -6.32 -16.37
N THR A 365 -3.20 -5.14 -16.24
CA THR A 365 -2.52 -3.84 -16.30
C THR A 365 -1.95 -3.39 -14.95
N GLN A 366 -2.30 -4.10 -13.88
CA GLN A 366 -1.90 -3.76 -12.52
C GLN A 366 -0.70 -4.59 -12.06
N PRO A 367 0.19 -4.03 -11.23
CA PRO A 367 1.21 -4.80 -10.54
C PRO A 367 0.62 -5.91 -9.68
N ASN A 368 1.33 -7.04 -9.58
CA ASN A 368 0.82 -8.22 -8.88
C ASN A 368 0.34 -7.96 -7.45
N ASN A 369 0.97 -7.03 -6.74
CA ASN A 369 0.69 -6.70 -5.34
C ASN A 369 -0.43 -5.66 -5.15
N VAL A 370 -1.24 -5.39 -6.18
CA VAL A 370 -2.35 -4.43 -6.14
C VAL A 370 -3.28 -4.63 -4.95
N THR A 371 -3.64 -5.87 -4.63
CA THR A 371 -4.50 -6.22 -3.49
C THR A 371 -3.95 -5.72 -2.15
N ARG A 372 -2.64 -5.92 -1.90
CA ARG A 372 -1.97 -5.44 -0.67
C ARG A 372 -1.91 -3.91 -0.62
N HIS A 373 -1.58 -3.24 -1.73
CA HIS A 373 -1.54 -1.78 -1.79
C HIS A 373 -2.93 -1.16 -1.52
N SER A 374 -3.97 -1.70 -2.15
CA SER A 374 -5.36 -1.25 -1.98
C SER A 374 -5.86 -1.43 -0.56
N LEU A 375 -5.71 -2.64 -0.01
CA LEU A 375 -6.12 -2.93 1.36
C LEU A 375 -5.37 -2.04 2.37
N THR A 376 -4.05 -1.91 2.22
CA THR A 376 -3.24 -1.09 3.13
C THR A 376 -3.67 0.37 3.11
N SER A 377 -3.89 0.93 1.91
CA SER A 377 -4.33 2.31 1.75
C SER A 377 -5.72 2.55 2.34
N TRP A 378 -6.63 1.59 2.17
CA TRP A 378 -7.98 1.67 2.74
C TRP A 378 -7.96 1.53 4.27
N LEU A 379 -7.28 0.52 4.82
CA LEU A 379 -7.22 0.28 6.26
C LEU A 379 -6.57 1.42 7.02
N ARG A 380 -5.57 2.10 6.42
CA ARG A 380 -4.95 3.30 7.01
C ARG A 380 -5.99 4.35 7.40
N LEU A 381 -7.05 4.49 6.60
CA LEU A 381 -8.11 5.46 6.84
C LEU A 381 -9.07 5.06 7.96
N HIS A 382 -9.05 3.79 8.39
CA HIS A 382 -10.05 3.23 9.31
C HIS A 382 -9.44 2.61 10.57
N LEU A 383 -8.13 2.37 10.60
CA LEU A 383 -7.45 1.69 11.70
C LEU A 383 -6.33 2.53 12.31
N PRO A 384 -6.00 2.29 13.60
CA PRO A 384 -4.75 2.74 14.20
C PRO A 384 -3.54 2.15 13.48
N ASP A 385 -2.47 2.94 13.38
CA ASP A 385 -1.22 2.58 12.68
C ASP A 385 -0.63 1.24 13.18
N ALA A 386 -0.66 1.02 14.49
CA ALA A 386 -0.14 -0.18 15.11
C ALA A 386 -0.88 -1.46 14.66
N GLN A 387 -2.21 -1.40 14.46
CA GLN A 387 -2.98 -2.56 14.01
C GLN A 387 -2.70 -2.86 12.53
N LEU A 388 -2.56 -1.82 11.72
CA LEU A 388 -2.19 -1.96 10.32
C LEU A 388 -0.78 -2.53 10.17
N ASP A 389 0.19 -2.03 10.94
CA ASP A 389 1.56 -2.53 10.92
C ASP A 389 1.64 -3.97 11.44
N ALA A 390 0.84 -4.36 12.42
CA ALA A 390 0.73 -5.76 12.86
C ALA A 390 0.19 -6.66 11.74
N LEU A 391 -0.89 -6.25 11.06
CA LEU A 391 -1.46 -6.99 9.92
C LEU A 391 -0.44 -7.19 8.79
N LEU A 392 0.40 -6.19 8.54
CA LEU A 392 1.37 -6.21 7.44
C LEU A 392 2.73 -6.77 7.83
N GLY A 393 2.94 -7.18 9.09
CA GLY A 393 4.24 -7.69 9.57
C GLY A 393 5.31 -6.59 9.70
N HIS A 394 4.90 -5.32 9.82
CA HIS A 394 5.78 -4.18 10.03
C HIS A 394 5.99 -3.84 11.52
N ALA A 395 5.21 -4.45 12.44
CA ALA A 395 5.39 -4.28 13.87
C ALA A 395 6.77 -4.82 14.33
N ARG A 396 7.61 -3.95 14.90
CA ARG A 396 8.93 -4.30 15.46
C ARG A 396 8.98 -3.96 16.94
N HIS A 397 9.65 -4.79 17.75
CA HIS A 397 9.76 -4.60 19.22
C HIS A 397 10.33 -3.22 19.63
N GLY A 398 11.14 -2.57 18.77
CA GLY A 398 11.65 -1.20 19.01
C GLY A 398 10.62 -0.06 18.84
N ARG A 399 9.45 -0.30 18.23
CA ARG A 399 8.34 0.67 18.13
C ARG A 399 7.39 0.63 19.34
N ASN A 400 7.56 -0.34 20.25
CA ASN A 400 6.67 -0.53 21.41
C ASN A 400 6.73 0.64 22.42
N LEU A 401 7.77 1.47 22.39
CA LEU A 401 7.87 2.65 23.26
C LEU A 401 6.90 3.79 22.88
N VAL A 402 6.34 3.78 21.66
CA VAL A 402 5.44 4.85 21.17
C VAL A 402 4.11 4.30 20.64
N SER A 403 3.89 2.98 20.67
CA SER A 403 2.69 2.33 20.14
C SER A 403 2.39 1.03 20.91
N PRO A 404 1.81 1.12 22.12
CA PRO A 404 1.52 -0.04 22.98
C PRO A 404 0.51 -1.02 22.38
N GLN A 405 -0.19 -0.68 21.28
CA GLN A 405 -1.18 -1.54 20.64
C GLN A 405 -0.59 -2.63 19.73
N GLY A 406 0.72 -2.59 19.43
CA GLY A 406 1.43 -3.70 18.78
C GLY A 406 1.47 -4.99 19.63
N ALA A 407 1.09 -4.89 20.91
CA ALA A 407 0.99 -5.99 21.86
C ALA A 407 -0.46 -6.46 22.11
N THR A 408 -1.45 -5.99 21.34
CA THR A 408 -2.84 -6.48 21.48
C THR A 408 -2.86 -7.98 21.24
N ALA A 409 -3.38 -8.76 22.20
CA ALA A 409 -3.43 -10.21 22.09
C ALA A 409 -4.07 -10.64 20.76
N LEU A 410 -3.42 -11.57 20.07
CA LEU A 410 -3.92 -12.14 18.82
C LEU A 410 -5.37 -12.64 19.03
N GLY A 411 -6.30 -12.13 18.23
CA GLY A 411 -7.72 -12.50 18.31
C GLY A 411 -8.65 -11.47 18.97
N GLN A 412 -8.13 -10.44 19.65
CA GLN A 412 -8.94 -9.35 20.24
C GLN A 412 -9.10 -8.11 19.32
N GLN A 413 -8.70 -8.24 18.05
CA GLN A 413 -8.70 -7.15 17.07
C GLN A 413 -10.08 -7.01 16.38
N THR A 414 -11.13 -6.79 17.15
CA THR A 414 -12.52 -6.71 16.65
C THR A 414 -12.67 -5.65 15.57
N LEU A 415 -12.10 -4.46 15.80
CA LEU A 415 -12.13 -3.36 14.82
C LEU A 415 -11.51 -3.78 13.48
N LEU A 416 -10.28 -4.34 13.49
CA LEU A 416 -9.64 -4.84 12.28
C LEU A 416 -10.52 -5.85 11.53
N ARG A 417 -11.16 -6.80 12.23
CA ARG A 417 -12.06 -7.76 11.59
C ARG A 417 -13.27 -7.10 10.94
N THR A 418 -13.89 -6.15 11.64
CA THR A 418 -15.02 -5.37 11.11
C THR A 418 -14.61 -4.58 9.87
N GLU A 419 -13.44 -3.96 9.89
CA GLU A 419 -12.91 -3.21 8.75
C GLU A 419 -12.57 -4.13 7.57
N LEU A 420 -11.94 -5.28 7.80
CA LEU A 420 -11.68 -6.28 6.75
C LEU A 420 -12.98 -6.76 6.08
N ALA A 421 -14.02 -7.05 6.88
CA ALA A 421 -15.33 -7.44 6.36
C ALA A 421 -15.98 -6.31 5.53
N ARG A 422 -15.89 -5.06 6.00
CA ARG A 422 -16.41 -3.90 5.28
C ARG A 422 -15.68 -3.69 3.95
N TRP A 423 -14.36 -3.79 3.93
CA TRP A 423 -13.55 -3.69 2.72
C TRP A 423 -13.90 -4.76 1.69
N LEU A 424 -14.03 -6.02 2.12
CA LEU A 424 -14.46 -7.12 1.25
C LEU A 424 -15.83 -6.85 0.64
N LYS A 425 -16.80 -6.45 1.46
CA LYS A 425 -18.16 -6.13 1.00
C LYS A 425 -18.15 -4.97 -0.01
N GLN A 426 -17.42 -3.90 0.27
CA GLN A 426 -17.28 -2.75 -0.66
C GLN A 426 -16.59 -3.16 -1.96
N SER A 427 -15.63 -4.08 -1.87
CA SER A 427 -14.93 -4.62 -3.04
C SER A 427 -15.82 -5.54 -3.87
N GLY A 428 -17.02 -5.93 -3.41
CA GLY A 428 -17.93 -6.81 -4.14
C GLY A 428 -17.78 -8.31 -3.81
N TYR A 429 -16.97 -8.67 -2.80
CA TYR A 429 -16.91 -10.05 -2.33
C TYR A 429 -18.19 -10.39 -1.57
N GLN A 430 -18.76 -11.54 -1.90
CA GLN A 430 -19.93 -12.12 -1.26
C GLN A 430 -19.67 -13.62 -1.03
N PRO A 431 -20.02 -14.17 0.13
CA PRO A 431 -19.96 -15.62 0.33
C PRO A 431 -20.83 -16.33 -0.70
N ILE A 432 -20.31 -17.40 -1.30
CA ILE A 432 -21.07 -18.21 -2.25
C ILE A 432 -21.03 -19.68 -1.83
N HIS A 433 -22.17 -20.34 -1.94
CA HIS A 433 -22.38 -21.71 -1.50
C HIS A 433 -22.09 -22.72 -2.62
N TRP A 434 -20.82 -22.81 -3.04
CA TRP A 434 -20.39 -23.70 -4.13
C TRP A 434 -20.52 -25.20 -3.82
N GLU A 435 -20.73 -25.56 -2.55
CA GLU A 435 -20.91 -26.95 -2.11
C GLU A 435 -22.12 -27.66 -2.75
N ARG A 436 -23.02 -26.91 -3.40
CA ARG A 436 -24.24 -27.41 -4.05
C ARG A 436 -24.21 -27.36 -5.58
N LEU A 437 -23.10 -26.97 -6.19
CA LEU A 437 -22.99 -26.81 -7.64
C LEU A 437 -21.96 -27.77 -8.24
N PRO A 438 -22.05 -28.08 -9.54
CA PRO A 438 -23.22 -27.98 -10.41
C PRO A 438 -24.16 -29.20 -10.29
N TRP A 439 -23.77 -30.20 -9.51
CA TRP A 439 -24.48 -31.47 -9.39
C TRP A 439 -25.46 -31.40 -8.22
N ASN A 440 -26.75 -31.20 -8.53
CA ASN A 440 -27.80 -31.68 -7.63
C ASN A 440 -27.83 -33.21 -7.81
N ILE A 441 -27.06 -33.95 -7.01
CA ILE A 441 -27.17 -35.42 -6.95
C ILE A 441 -28.30 -35.77 -5.98
#